data_AF-A0A1C1CJ43-F1
#
_entry.id   AF-A0A1C1CJ43-F1
#
_cell.length_a   1.000
_cell.length_b   1.000
_cell.length_c   1.000
_cell.angle_alpha   90.00
_cell.angle_beta   90.00
_cell.angle_gamma   90.00
#
_symmetry.space_group_name_H-M   'P 1'
#
loop_
_entity.id
_entity.type
_entity.pdbx_description
1 polymer ?
#
loop_
_entity_poly.entity_id
_entity_poly.type
_entity_poly.pdbx_seq_one_letter_code
_entity_poly.pdbx_strand_id
1 'polypeptide(L)'
;MPARVIDVPLLSNRLASIAMRALQVDAELSPLVRRKFTLVAADEINGDVGEEQKNGAEDSHRTILRTEYSATTNRMLRVAVNGFMESLGVVLQVMQELDVDVLEARS
;
A
#
# COMPACT_ATOMS: atom_id res chain seq x y z
N MET A 1 -11.51 17.86 1.28
CA MET A 1 -12.27 16.96 0.39
C MET A 1 -12.53 15.64 1.11
N PRO A 2 -13.53 14.84 0.68
CA PRO A 2 -13.62 13.45 1.15
C PRO A 2 -12.33 12.71 0.81
N ALA A 3 -11.91 11.82 1.70
CA ALA A 3 -10.74 10.97 1.47
C ALA A 3 -10.98 10.07 0.24
N ARG A 4 -9.90 9.77 -0.48
CA ARG A 4 -9.87 8.81 -1.59
C ARG A 4 -8.99 7.65 -1.20
N VAL A 5 -9.43 6.45 -1.52
CA VAL A 5 -8.75 5.21 -1.15
C VAL A 5 -8.25 4.56 -2.43
N ILE A 6 -7.00 4.12 -2.41
CA ILE A 6 -6.38 3.32 -3.45
C ILE A 6 -5.95 2.02 -2.79
N ASP A 7 -6.54 0.91 -3.21
CA ASP A 7 -6.21 -0.42 -2.73
C ASP A 7 -5.39 -1.15 -3.80
N VAL A 8 -4.20 -1.60 -3.43
CA VAL A 8 -3.28 -2.31 -4.31
C VAL A 8 -3.09 -3.73 -3.78
N PRO A 9 -3.72 -4.74 -4.40
CA PRO A 9 -3.53 -6.13 -4.00
C PRO A 9 -2.15 -6.63 -4.41
N LEU A 10 -1.43 -7.28 -3.49
CA LEU A 10 -0.11 -7.84 -3.71
C LEU A 10 -0.11 -9.34 -3.42
N LEU A 11 0.87 -10.07 -3.97
CA LEU A 11 0.90 -11.54 -3.91
C LEU A 11 1.07 -12.10 -2.49
N SER A 12 1.71 -11.35 -1.59
CA SER A 12 1.93 -11.78 -0.20
C SER A 12 2.00 -10.59 0.75
N ASN A 13 1.76 -10.84 2.04
CA ASN A 13 1.95 -9.84 3.09
C ASN A 13 3.40 -9.33 3.13
N ARG A 14 4.39 -10.19 2.85
CA ARG A 14 5.79 -9.77 2.77
C ARG A 14 5.98 -8.68 1.72
N LEU A 15 5.46 -8.88 0.52
CA LEU A 15 5.53 -7.88 -0.55
C LEU A 15 4.74 -6.62 -0.18
N ALA A 16 3.53 -6.78 0.39
CA ALA A 16 2.74 -5.64 0.86
C ALA A 16 3.45 -4.79 1.92
N SER A 17 4.09 -5.45 2.89
CA SER A 17 4.87 -4.81 3.94
C SER A 17 6.15 -4.16 3.42
N ILE A 18 6.81 -4.72 2.41
CA ILE A 18 7.97 -4.08 1.77
C ILE A 18 7.51 -2.84 0.99
N ALA A 19 6.42 -2.94 0.22
CA ALA A 19 5.89 -1.83 -0.57
C ALA A 19 5.48 -0.67 0.33
N MET A 20 4.73 -0.96 1.39
CA MET A 20 4.31 0.04 2.38
C MET A 20 5.52 0.77 2.97
N ARG A 21 6.53 0.04 3.43
CA ARG A 21 7.74 0.64 4.02
C ARG A 21 8.51 1.48 3.02
N ALA A 22 8.66 1.02 1.78
CA ALA A 22 9.35 1.78 0.74
C ALA A 22 8.61 3.09 0.43
N LEU A 23 7.29 3.06 0.32
CA LEU A 23 6.46 4.23 0.03
C LEU A 23 6.36 5.22 1.20
N GLN A 24 6.54 4.75 2.44
CA GLN A 24 6.57 5.60 3.65
C GLN A 24 7.85 6.43 3.78
N VAL A 25 8.95 6.05 3.11
CA VAL A 25 10.23 6.78 3.19
C VAL A 25 10.10 8.17 2.59
N ASP A 26 9.40 8.28 1.47
CA ASP A 26 9.16 9.57 0.86
C ASP A 26 8.12 10.33 1.71
N ALA A 27 8.41 11.59 2.02
CA ALA A 27 7.45 12.43 2.71
C ALA A 27 6.56 13.12 1.68
N GLU A 28 5.26 13.24 1.96
CA GLU A 28 4.41 14.09 1.14
C GLU A 28 4.92 15.55 1.25
N LEU A 29 5.34 16.14 0.12
CA LEU A 29 5.97 17.46 0.07
C LEU A 29 5.02 18.60 0.46
N SER A 30 3.70 18.41 0.32
CA SER A 30 2.71 19.46 0.55
C SER A 30 1.96 19.27 1.88
N PRO A 31 1.94 20.27 2.79
CA PRO A 31 1.18 20.19 4.05
C PRO A 31 -0.34 20.17 3.85
N LEU A 32 -0.82 20.50 2.65
CA LEU A 32 -2.24 20.49 2.28
C LEU A 32 -2.69 19.15 1.69
N VAL A 33 -1.77 18.17 1.64
CA VAL A 33 -2.04 16.79 1.24
C VAL A 33 -1.66 15.88 2.39
N ARG A 34 -2.56 14.97 2.75
CA ARG A 34 -2.32 13.92 3.74
C ARG A 34 -2.46 12.59 3.04
N ARG A 35 -1.46 11.73 3.24
CA ARG A 35 -1.49 10.33 2.83
C ARG A 35 -1.31 9.43 4.04
N LYS A 36 -2.01 8.32 4.07
CA LYS A 36 -1.91 7.29 5.11
C LYS A 36 -1.86 5.93 4.44
N PHE A 37 -0.89 5.13 4.83
CA PHE A 37 -0.73 3.76 4.35
C PHE A 37 -1.15 2.78 5.44
N THR A 38 -1.92 1.77 5.07
CA THR A 38 -2.33 0.66 5.93
C THR A 38 -2.30 -0.65 5.15
N LEU A 39 -2.10 -1.76 5.85
CA LEU A 39 -2.27 -3.09 5.26
C LEU A 39 -3.59 -3.67 5.74
N VAL A 40 -4.40 -4.10 4.77
CA VAL A 40 -5.71 -4.70 5.01
C VAL A 40 -5.70 -6.15 4.54
N ALA A 41 -6.48 -6.98 5.22
CA ALA A 41 -6.68 -8.36 4.79
C ALA A 41 -7.54 -8.39 3.52
N ALA A 42 -7.31 -9.37 2.65
CA ALA A 42 -8.12 -9.53 1.45
C ALA A 42 -9.62 -9.70 1.75
N ASP A 43 -9.94 -10.24 2.92
CA ASP A 43 -11.30 -10.48 3.40
C ASP A 43 -12.02 -9.17 3.81
N GLU A 44 -11.27 -8.22 4.40
CA GLU A 44 -11.80 -6.94 4.89
C GLU A 44 -12.37 -6.05 3.76
N ILE A 45 -12.00 -6.27 2.50
CA ILE A 45 -12.49 -5.47 1.36
C ILE A 45 -13.85 -5.94 0.85
N ASN A 46 -14.13 -7.25 0.94
CA ASN A 46 -15.37 -7.82 0.40
C ASN A 46 -16.58 -7.64 1.33
N GLY A 47 -16.40 -6.96 2.47
CA GLY A 47 -17.50 -6.62 3.37
C GLY A 47 -17.98 -7.76 4.25
N ASP A 48 -17.19 -8.82 4.44
CA ASP A 48 -17.40 -9.71 5.57
C ASP A 48 -16.89 -9.01 6.83
N VAL A 49 -17.82 -8.39 7.57
CA VAL A 49 -17.53 -7.69 8.80
C VAL A 49 -17.35 -8.73 9.91
N GLY A 50 -16.24 -9.47 9.84
CA GLY A 50 -15.70 -10.20 10.98
C GLY A 50 -15.18 -9.19 11.99
N GLU A 51 -16.02 -8.82 12.94
CA GLU A 51 -15.61 -8.08 14.13
C GLU A 51 -14.46 -8.83 14.85
N GLU A 52 -13.53 -8.05 15.41
CA GLU A 52 -12.60 -8.42 16.49
C GLU A 52 -11.31 -9.22 16.19
N GLN A 53 -10.21 -8.45 16.14
CA GLN A 53 -9.03 -8.64 16.99
C GLN A 53 -8.53 -10.09 17.23
N LYS A 54 -7.71 -10.66 16.33
CA LYS A 54 -6.73 -11.70 16.72
C LYS A 54 -5.34 -11.47 16.11
N ASN A 55 -4.54 -10.74 16.89
CA ASN A 55 -3.17 -10.24 16.69
C ASN A 55 -2.06 -11.29 16.41
N GLY A 56 -2.23 -12.27 15.51
CA GLY A 56 -1.11 -13.18 15.21
C GLY A 56 -1.14 -13.90 13.87
N ALA A 57 -2.28 -14.48 13.49
CA ALA A 57 -2.39 -15.26 12.26
C ALA A 57 -2.78 -14.42 11.04
N GLU A 58 -3.47 -13.29 11.24
CA GLU A 58 -3.98 -12.45 10.17
C GLU A 58 -2.92 -11.68 9.39
N ASP A 59 -1.72 -11.47 9.93
CA ASP A 59 -0.70 -10.69 9.23
C ASP A 59 -0.36 -11.35 7.88
N SER A 60 -0.31 -12.68 7.82
CA SER A 60 -0.11 -13.40 6.55
C SER A 60 -1.19 -13.11 5.50
N HIS A 61 -2.41 -12.78 5.92
CA HIS A 61 -3.55 -12.49 5.04
C HIS A 61 -3.65 -11.00 4.66
N ARG A 62 -2.88 -10.12 5.31
CA ARG A 62 -2.78 -8.69 4.99
C ARG A 62 -1.98 -8.46 3.72
N THR A 63 -2.59 -8.75 2.58
CA THR A 63 -1.97 -8.70 1.25
C THR A 63 -2.27 -7.44 0.47
N ILE A 64 -3.15 -6.57 0.99
CA ILE A 64 -3.59 -5.38 0.27
C ILE A 64 -3.01 -4.13 0.90
N LEU A 65 -2.28 -3.37 0.10
CA LEU A 65 -1.77 -2.05 0.45
C LEU A 65 -2.86 -1.02 0.20
N ARG A 66 -3.44 -0.50 1.28
CA ARG A 66 -4.42 0.58 1.26
C ARG A 66 -3.73 1.92 1.46
N THR A 67 -4.00 2.84 0.55
CA THR A 67 -3.51 4.22 0.62
C THR A 67 -4.68 5.20 0.64
N GLU A 68 -4.82 5.94 1.73
CA GLU A 68 -5.83 6.96 1.90
C GLU A 68 -5.23 8.34 1.62
N TYR A 69 -5.79 9.06 0.64
CA TYR A 69 -5.43 10.42 0.27
C TYR A 69 -6.51 11.42 0.67
N SER A 70 -6.09 12.54 1.26
CA SER A 70 -6.94 13.70 1.50
C SER A 70 -6.19 14.97 1.13
N ALA A 71 -6.82 15.84 0.34
CA ALA A 71 -6.23 17.11 -0.09
C ALA A 71 -7.24 18.26 0.00
N THR A 72 -6.72 19.49 0.04
CA THR A 72 -7.54 20.71 0.05
C THR A 72 -8.21 20.96 -1.30
N THR A 73 -7.52 20.70 -2.42
CA THR A 73 -8.05 20.92 -3.78
C THR A 73 -7.86 19.70 -4.67
N ASN A 74 -8.71 19.55 -5.69
CA ASN A 74 -8.60 18.49 -6.70
C ASN A 74 -7.25 18.55 -7.44
N ARG A 75 -6.74 19.77 -7.67
CA ARG A 75 -5.44 19.98 -8.31
C ARG A 75 -4.32 19.38 -7.48
N MET A 76 -4.32 19.61 -6.17
CA MET A 76 -3.32 19.05 -5.26
C MET A 76 -3.44 17.54 -5.14
N LEU A 77 -4.68 17.03 -5.05
CA LEU A 77 -4.92 15.59 -5.05
C LEU A 77 -4.34 14.92 -6.30
N ARG A 78 -4.59 15.49 -7.49
CA ARG A 78 -4.08 14.95 -8.75
C ARG A 78 -2.55 14.90 -8.78
N VAL A 79 -1.89 15.99 -8.37
CA VAL A 79 -0.41 16.04 -8.33
C VAL A 79 0.15 14.99 -7.39
N ALA A 80 -0.41 14.86 -6.19
CA ALA A 80 0.03 13.89 -5.20
C ALA A 80 -0.20 12.43 -5.63
N VAL A 81 -1.37 12.13 -6.21
CA VAL A 81 -1.70 10.79 -6.70
C VAL A 81 -0.83 10.41 -7.90
N ASN A 82 -0.50 11.34 -8.79
CA ASN A 82 0.43 11.07 -9.90
C ASN A 82 1.82 10.69 -9.38
N GLY A 83 2.39 11.50 -8.47
CA GLY A 83 3.69 11.20 -7.87
C GLY A 83 3.69 9.88 -7.09
N PHE A 84 2.58 9.57 -6.41
CA PHE A 84 2.40 8.27 -5.77
C PHE A 84 2.44 7.09 -6.76
N MET A 85 1.72 7.18 -7.87
CA MET A 85 1.69 6.11 -8.87
C MET A 85 3.05 5.92 -9.55
N GLU A 86 3.81 7.00 -9.74
CA GLU A 86 5.21 6.93 -10.21
C GLU A 86 6.09 6.18 -9.21
N SER A 87 6.06 6.56 -7.93
CA SER A 87 6.81 5.86 -6.87
C SER A 87 6.38 4.40 -6.71
N LEU A 88 5.08 4.12 -6.78
CA LEU A 88 4.54 2.76 -6.73
C LEU A 88 5.06 1.91 -7.90
N GLY A 89 5.09 2.46 -9.12
CA GLY A 89 5.64 1.79 -10.29
C GLY A 89 7.10 1.39 -10.10
N VAL A 90 7.93 2.29 -9.58
CA VAL A 90 9.34 2.01 -9.27
C VAL A 90 9.46 0.89 -8.22
N VAL A 91 8.69 0.96 -7.14
CA VAL A 91 8.71 -0.07 -6.09
C VAL A 91 8.32 -1.44 -6.65
N LEU A 92 7.26 -1.51 -7.45
CA LEU A 92 6.80 -2.77 -8.05
C LEU A 92 7.81 -3.33 -9.05
N GLN A 93 8.44 -2.47 -9.85
CA GLN A 93 9.48 -2.88 -10.78
C GLN A 93 10.69 -3.47 -10.02
N VAL A 94 11.16 -2.78 -8.98
CA VAL A 94 12.27 -3.27 -8.14
C VAL A 94 11.90 -4.60 -7.47
N MET A 95 10.67 -4.75 -7.01
CA MET A 95 10.19 -6.04 -6.48
C MET A 95 10.23 -7.13 -7.54
N GLN A 96 9.75 -6.87 -8.75
CA GLN A 96 9.76 -7.84 -9.84
C GLN A 96 11.18 -8.26 -10.22
N GLU A 97 12.12 -7.32 -10.27
CA GLU A 97 13.51 -7.58 -10.63
C GLU A 97 14.30 -8.29 -9.51
N LEU A 98 13.97 -8.07 -8.23
CA LEU A 98 14.71 -8.65 -7.11
C LEU A 98 14.06 -9.92 -6.52
N ASP A 99 12.78 -10.19 -6.76
CA ASP A 99 12.10 -11.37 -6.19
C ASP A 99 12.37 -12.67 -6.97
N VAL A 100 13.02 -12.59 -8.14
CA VAL A 100 13.49 -13.77 -8.90
C VAL A 100 14.54 -14.58 -8.13
N ASP A 101 15.45 -13.93 -7.40
CA ASP A 101 16.61 -14.59 -6.78
C ASP A 101 16.28 -15.27 -5.44
N VAL A 102 15.16 -14.92 -4.80
CA VAL A 102 14.78 -15.50 -3.49
C VAL A 102 14.22 -16.91 -3.62
N LEU A 103 13.64 -17.25 -4.78
CA LEU A 103 13.15 -18.60 -5.05
C LEU A 103 14.29 -19.57 -5.38
N GLU A 104 15.35 -19.11 -6.05
CA GLU A 104 16.50 -19.96 -6.37
C GLU A 104 17.33 -20.30 -5.12
N ALA A 105 17.44 -19.39 -4.16
CA ALA A 105 18.20 -19.62 -2.92
C ALA A 105 17.55 -20.59 -1.91
N ARG A 106 16.35 -21.12 -2.20
CA ARG A 106 15.63 -22.06 -1.32
C ARG A 106 15.61 -23.51 -1.81
N SER A 107 16.21 -23.82 -2.96
CA SER A 107 16.43 -25.22 -3.40
C SER A 107 17.78 -25.76 -2.94
#